data_AF-A0A820BH00-F1
#
_entry.id   AF-A0A820BH00-F1
#
_cell.length_a   1.000
_cell.length_b   1.000
_cell.length_c   1.000
_cell.angle_alpha   90.00
_cell.angle_beta   90.00
_cell.angle_gamma   90.00
#
_symmetry.space_group_name_H-M   'P 1'
#
loop_
_entity.id
_entity.type
_entity.pdbx_description
1 polymer ?
#
loop_
_entity_poly.entity_id
_entity_poly.type
_entity_poly.pdbx_seq_one_letter_code
_entity_poly.pdbx_strand_id
1 'polypeptide(L)'
;MVDRIYDLYNVLNDKNGTNNSSEALDAYKNLIEAIKQGPQEKKLALQFIAKFCKNFPAEMTKTIEAVIDLCEDEDITIRKLAIKEFPTLVRASNDTLQRVIGVLIQLLQANDTSEVTQVQNSIMTIYHINPKGKIKAK
;
A
#
# COMPACT_ATOMS: atom_id res chain seq x y z
N MET A 1 6.94 -3.14 20.27
CA MET A 1 6.23 -3.82 19.16
C MET A 1 6.62 -3.18 17.82
N VAL A 2 6.71 -1.84 17.77
CA VAL A 2 7.43 -1.09 16.72
C VAL A 2 8.85 -1.63 16.44
N ASP A 3 9.64 -2.00 17.46
CA ASP A 3 11.00 -2.55 17.27
C ASP A 3 11.02 -3.78 16.35
N ARG A 4 10.00 -4.65 16.50
CA ARG A 4 9.84 -5.82 15.63
C ARG A 4 9.65 -5.42 14.16
N ILE A 5 8.98 -4.31 13.88
CA ILE A 5 8.79 -3.82 12.51
C ILE A 5 10.12 -3.33 11.92
N TYR A 6 11.00 -2.75 12.74
CA TYR A 6 12.37 -2.43 12.33
C TYR A 6 13.22 -3.69 12.09
N ASP A 7 13.06 -4.74 12.89
CA ASP A 7 13.74 -6.01 12.64
C ASP A 7 13.31 -6.62 11.29
N LEU A 8 12.01 -6.60 10.98
CA LEU A 8 11.48 -7.05 9.68
C LEU A 8 12.05 -6.21 8.53
N TYR A 9 12.17 -4.89 8.71
CA TYR A 9 12.80 -4.02 7.74
C TYR A 9 14.26 -4.37 7.51
N ASN A 10 15.02 -4.64 8.57
CA ASN A 10 16.44 -5.01 8.46
C ASN A 10 16.61 -6.31 7.70
N VAL A 11 15.78 -7.33 7.98
CA VAL A 11 15.75 -8.58 7.20
C VAL A 11 15.49 -8.31 5.72
N LEU A 12 14.50 -7.46 5.40
CA LEU A 12 14.22 -7.10 4.01
C LEU A 12 15.38 -6.33 3.37
N ASN A 13 16.03 -5.43 4.09
CA ASN A 13 17.12 -4.62 3.57
C ASN A 13 18.40 -5.46 3.32
N ASP A 14 18.74 -6.36 4.25
CA ASP A 14 19.94 -7.21 4.18
C ASP A 14 19.87 -8.20 3.01
N LYS A 15 18.67 -8.67 2.65
CA LYS A 15 18.45 -9.55 1.49
C LYS A 15 18.25 -8.76 0.18
N ASN A 16 18.62 -7.48 0.15
CA ASN A 16 18.37 -6.52 -0.94
C ASN A 16 16.89 -6.46 -1.38
N GLY A 17 15.99 -6.81 -0.47
CA GLY A 17 14.55 -6.93 -0.68
C GLY A 17 14.15 -8.06 -1.63
N THR A 18 15.03 -8.99 -1.99
CA THR A 18 14.72 -10.04 -2.98
C THR A 18 13.75 -11.09 -2.40
N ASN A 19 12.79 -11.56 -3.22
CA ASN A 19 11.82 -12.59 -2.85
C ASN A 19 12.37 -14.03 -2.93
N ASN A 20 13.65 -14.21 -3.24
CA ASN A 20 14.30 -15.52 -3.35
C ASN A 20 14.63 -16.14 -1.99
N SER A 21 14.51 -15.37 -0.90
CA SER A 21 14.73 -15.84 0.46
C SER A 21 13.39 -16.04 1.17
N SER A 22 13.20 -17.23 1.77
CA SER A 22 12.04 -17.50 2.63
C SER A 22 11.93 -16.47 3.76
N GLU A 23 13.06 -16.10 4.37
CA GLU A 23 13.11 -15.10 5.44
C GLU A 23 12.58 -13.73 4.98
N ALA A 24 12.94 -13.29 3.76
CA ALA A 24 12.46 -12.03 3.22
C ALA A 24 10.96 -12.08 2.89
N LEU A 25 10.47 -13.20 2.34
CA LEU A 25 9.05 -13.39 2.09
C LEU A 25 8.25 -13.39 3.40
N ASP A 26 8.72 -14.12 4.41
CA ASP A 26 8.09 -14.17 5.72
C ASP A 26 8.15 -12.80 6.39
N ALA A 27 9.25 -12.06 6.27
CA ALA A 27 9.36 -10.72 6.80
C ALA A 27 8.33 -9.77 6.16
N TYR A 28 8.18 -9.82 4.83
CA TYR A 28 7.18 -9.02 4.12
C TYR A 28 5.74 -9.39 4.53
N LYS A 29 5.43 -10.68 4.65
CA LYS A 29 4.11 -11.12 5.15
C LYS A 29 3.82 -10.65 6.57
N ASN A 30 4.82 -10.69 7.45
CA ASN A 30 4.70 -10.18 8.81
C ASN A 30 4.49 -8.66 8.83
N LEU A 31 5.04 -7.89 7.88
CA LEU A 31 4.70 -6.47 7.75
C LEU A 31 3.22 -6.28 7.38
N ILE A 32 2.67 -7.09 6.46
CA ILE A 32 1.24 -7.02 6.09
C ILE A 32 0.35 -7.27 7.31
N GLU A 33 0.72 -8.22 8.18
CA GLU A 33 -0.01 -8.43 9.43
C GLU A 33 0.19 -7.32 10.47
N ALA A 34 1.36 -6.66 10.46
CA ALA A 34 1.66 -5.54 11.36
C ALA A 34 0.80 -4.28 11.05
N ILE A 35 0.30 -4.14 9.82
CA ILE A 35 -0.66 -3.08 9.44
C ILE A 35 -1.95 -3.12 10.28
N LYS A 36 -2.30 -4.27 10.87
CA LYS A 36 -3.52 -4.44 11.67
C LYS A 36 -3.33 -4.11 13.17
N GLN A 37 -2.14 -3.66 13.57
CA GLN A 37 -1.77 -3.44 14.98
C GLN A 37 -2.05 -1.99 15.42
N GLY A 38 -1.27 -1.43 16.35
CA GLY A 38 -1.46 -0.07 16.87
C GLY A 38 -1.13 1.05 15.87
N PRO A 39 -1.56 2.30 16.12
CA PRO A 39 -1.44 3.41 15.16
C PRO A 39 -0.01 3.67 14.64
N GLN A 40 1.00 3.50 15.49
CA GLN A 40 2.40 3.67 15.10
C GLN A 40 2.87 2.51 14.21
N GLU A 41 2.48 1.28 14.56
CA GLU A 41 2.74 0.07 13.80
C GLU A 41 2.11 0.16 12.40
N LYS A 42 0.85 0.60 12.29
CA LYS A 42 0.17 0.77 11.00
C LYS A 42 0.96 1.69 10.07
N LYS A 43 1.33 2.87 10.58
CA LYS A 43 2.06 3.90 9.81
C LYS A 43 3.43 3.38 9.36
N LEU A 44 4.18 2.76 10.26
CA LEU A 44 5.53 2.26 9.96
C LEU A 44 5.50 1.06 9.02
N ALA A 45 4.63 0.07 9.29
CA ALA A 45 4.50 -1.12 8.45
C ALA A 45 4.08 -0.75 7.02
N LEU A 46 3.13 0.18 6.87
CA LEU A 46 2.68 0.65 5.56
C LEU A 46 3.81 1.29 4.75
N GLN A 47 4.66 2.12 5.36
CA GLN A 47 5.82 2.71 4.69
C GLN A 47 6.80 1.65 4.19
N PHE A 48 7.07 0.63 5.01
CA PHE A 48 7.98 -0.45 4.63
C PHE A 48 7.38 -1.37 3.56
N ILE A 49 6.09 -1.66 3.63
CA ILE A 49 5.36 -2.38 2.59
C ILE A 49 5.49 -1.66 1.25
N ALA A 50 5.16 -0.36 1.21
CA ALA A 50 5.24 0.43 -0.02
C ALA A 50 6.66 0.43 -0.61
N LYS A 51 7.69 0.48 0.25
CA LYS A 51 9.10 0.43 -0.18
C LYS A 51 9.47 -0.89 -0.87
N PHE A 52 9.00 -2.02 -0.35
CA PHE A 52 9.44 -3.36 -0.79
C PHE A 52 8.46 -4.09 -1.71
N CYS A 53 7.21 -3.62 -1.86
CA CYS A 53 6.13 -4.31 -2.58
C CYS A 53 6.50 -4.80 -3.99
N LYS A 54 7.27 -4.02 -4.75
CA LYS A 54 7.74 -4.37 -6.11
C LYS A 54 8.52 -5.68 -6.18
N ASN A 55 9.13 -6.11 -5.07
CA ASN A 55 9.90 -7.33 -5.00
C ASN A 55 9.02 -8.56 -4.69
N PHE A 56 7.79 -8.36 -4.22
CA PHE A 56 6.87 -9.41 -3.78
C PHE A 56 5.57 -9.43 -4.60
N PRO A 57 5.63 -9.60 -5.94
CA PRO A 57 4.45 -9.53 -6.80
C PRO A 57 3.36 -10.55 -6.42
N ALA A 58 3.74 -11.72 -5.90
CA ALA A 58 2.81 -12.76 -5.47
C ALA A 58 1.97 -12.38 -4.23
N GLU A 59 2.45 -11.44 -3.40
CA GLU A 59 1.74 -10.97 -2.22
C GLU A 59 1.00 -9.64 -2.46
N MET A 60 0.99 -9.13 -3.69
CA MET A 60 0.36 -7.83 -4.02
C MET A 60 -1.14 -7.81 -3.77
N THR A 61 -1.86 -8.91 -4.03
CA THR A 61 -3.31 -8.98 -3.75
C THR A 61 -3.59 -8.76 -2.27
N LYS A 62 -2.88 -9.48 -1.39
CA LYS A 62 -3.02 -9.33 0.08
C LYS A 62 -2.53 -7.98 0.56
N THR A 63 -1.46 -7.46 -0.05
CA THR A 63 -0.94 -6.12 0.26
C THR A 63 -2.02 -5.07 -0.01
N ILE A 64 -2.65 -5.12 -1.19
CA ILE A 64 -3.71 -4.17 -1.55
C ILE A 64 -4.91 -4.32 -0.62
N GLU A 65 -5.31 -5.54 -0.27
CA GLU A 65 -6.39 -5.78 0.70
C GLU A 65 -6.12 -5.11 2.04
N ALA A 66 -4.95 -5.35 2.63
CA ALA A 66 -4.59 -4.74 3.91
C ALA A 66 -4.53 -3.20 3.84
N VAL A 67 -4.10 -2.62 2.72
CA VAL A 67 -4.06 -1.16 2.54
C VAL A 67 -5.46 -0.57 2.29
N ILE A 68 -6.36 -1.32 1.65
CA ILE A 68 -7.77 -0.92 1.52
C ILE A 68 -8.44 -0.89 2.89
N ASP A 69 -8.19 -1.90 3.74
CA ASP A 69 -8.73 -1.92 5.11
C ASP A 69 -8.28 -0.68 5.91
N LEU A 70 -7.05 -0.19 5.69
CA LEU A 70 -6.57 1.05 6.31
C LEU A 70 -7.29 2.32 5.82
N CYS A 71 -7.96 2.29 4.67
CA CYS A 71 -8.77 3.41 4.21
C CYS A 71 -10.09 3.54 4.99
N GLU A 72 -10.39 2.59 5.88
CA GLU A 72 -11.55 2.63 6.78
C GLU A 72 -11.13 2.89 8.25
N ASP A 73 -9.86 3.21 8.49
CA ASP A 73 -9.32 3.45 9.83
C ASP A 73 -9.98 4.66 10.53
N GLU A 74 -10.16 4.58 11.83
CA GLU A 74 -10.70 5.70 12.63
C GLU A 74 -9.80 6.94 12.59
N ASP A 75 -8.47 6.75 12.50
CA ASP A 75 -7.49 7.82 12.38
C ASP A 75 -7.37 8.27 10.92
N ILE A 76 -7.89 9.47 10.63
CA ILE A 76 -7.80 10.09 9.30
C ILE A 76 -6.37 10.21 8.78
N THR A 77 -5.38 10.34 9.66
CA THR A 77 -3.98 10.43 9.24
C THR A 77 -3.48 9.09 8.70
N ILE A 78 -4.03 7.96 9.19
CA ILE A 78 -3.75 6.61 8.68
C ILE A 78 -4.46 6.41 7.35
N ARG A 79 -5.74 6.77 7.24
CA ARG A 79 -6.48 6.71 5.98
C ARG A 79 -5.78 7.47 4.86
N LYS A 80 -5.39 8.72 5.13
CA LYS A 80 -4.65 9.55 4.16
C LYS A 80 -3.30 8.96 3.79
N LEU A 81 -2.60 8.34 4.73
CA LEU A 81 -1.34 7.66 4.44
C LEU A 81 -1.56 6.45 3.52
N ALA A 82 -2.58 5.62 3.78
CA ALA A 82 -2.94 4.49 2.91
C ALA A 82 -3.29 4.96 1.50
N ILE A 83 -4.12 5.99 1.38
CA ILE A 83 -4.49 6.61 0.09
C ILE A 83 -3.26 7.09 -0.67
N LYS A 84 -2.29 7.69 0.04
CA LYS A 84 -1.05 8.22 -0.53
C LYS A 84 -0.14 7.12 -1.09
N GLU A 85 -0.17 5.90 -0.54
CA GLU A 85 0.71 4.81 -0.98
C GLU A 85 0.18 4.03 -2.19
N PHE A 86 -1.12 4.12 -2.51
CA PHE A 86 -1.70 3.44 -3.67
C PHE A 86 -0.96 3.64 -5.00
N PRO A 87 -0.49 4.84 -5.38
CA PRO A 87 0.31 5.01 -6.61
C PRO A 87 1.61 4.19 -6.61
N THR A 88 2.25 4.02 -5.46
CA THR A 88 3.44 3.18 -5.31
C THR A 88 3.09 1.71 -5.56
N LEU A 89 1.99 1.23 -4.96
CA LEU A 89 1.53 -0.15 -5.10
C LEU A 89 1.09 -0.48 -6.54
N VAL A 90 0.36 0.43 -7.19
CA VAL A 90 -0.04 0.28 -8.60
C VAL A 90 1.17 0.23 -9.51
N ARG A 91 2.20 1.06 -9.25
CA ARG A 91 3.45 1.02 -10.01
C ARG A 91 4.19 -0.32 -9.87
N ALA A 92 4.09 -0.96 -8.70
CA ALA A 92 4.68 -2.27 -8.44
C ALA A 92 3.93 -3.41 -9.16
N SER A 93 2.61 -3.32 -9.28
CA SER A 93 1.80 -4.29 -10.02
C SER A 93 0.58 -3.64 -10.67
N ASN A 94 0.62 -3.53 -12.01
CA ASN A 94 -0.48 -2.97 -12.81
C ASN A 94 -1.78 -3.78 -12.70
N ASP A 95 -1.73 -5.05 -12.31
CA ASP A 95 -2.91 -5.89 -12.14
C ASP A 95 -3.82 -5.38 -11.00
N THR A 96 -3.27 -4.57 -10.09
CA THR A 96 -3.99 -3.95 -8.98
C THR A 96 -4.74 -2.67 -9.37
N LEU A 97 -4.45 -2.11 -10.56
CA LEU A 97 -4.91 -0.78 -10.99
C LEU A 97 -6.43 -0.62 -10.89
N GLN A 98 -7.20 -1.54 -11.47
CA GLN A 98 -8.67 -1.43 -11.53
C GLN A 98 -9.29 -1.46 -10.13
N ARG A 99 -8.78 -2.33 -9.25
CA ARG A 99 -9.24 -2.43 -7.86
C ARG A 99 -8.95 -1.15 -7.08
N VAL A 100 -7.73 -0.63 -7.20
CA VAL A 100 -7.30 0.61 -6.53
C VAL A 100 -8.09 1.82 -7.03
N ILE A 101 -8.31 1.95 -8.34
CA ILE A 101 -9.11 3.04 -8.90
C ILE A 101 -10.56 2.96 -8.43
N GLY A 102 -11.15 1.76 -8.37
CA GLY A 102 -12.50 1.57 -7.84
C GLY A 102 -12.64 2.09 -6.41
N VAL A 103 -11.70 1.75 -5.54
CA VAL A 103 -11.65 2.24 -4.15
C VAL A 103 -11.44 3.75 -4.09
N LEU A 104 -10.49 4.31 -4.85
CA LEU A 104 -10.25 5.75 -4.88
C LEU A 104 -11.48 6.55 -5.36
N ILE A 105 -12.23 6.04 -6.34
CA ILE A 105 -13.48 6.66 -6.80
C ILE A 105 -14.53 6.69 -5.69
N GLN A 106 -14.65 5.62 -4.90
CA GLN A 106 -15.55 5.60 -3.74
C GLN A 106 -15.11 6.62 -2.68
N LEU A 107 -13.81 6.71 -2.40
CA LEU A 107 -13.25 7.64 -1.42
C LEU A 107 -13.36 9.13 -1.82
N LEU A 108 -13.67 9.45 -3.10
CA LEU A 108 -14.01 10.83 -3.50
C LEU A 108 -15.29 11.35 -2.81
N GLN A 109 -16.12 10.46 -2.28
CA GLN A 109 -17.35 10.80 -1.56
C GLN A 109 -17.12 11.02 -0.05
N ALA A 110 -15.86 10.99 0.42
CA ALA A 110 -15.55 11.25 1.82
C ALA A 110 -15.95 12.68 2.24
N ASN A 111 -16.37 12.84 3.49
CA ASN A 111 -16.81 14.14 4.03
C ASN A 111 -15.63 15.08 4.32
N ASP A 112 -14.44 14.53 4.62
CA ASP A 112 -13.27 15.34 4.92
C ASP A 112 -12.58 15.83 3.64
N THR A 113 -12.53 17.15 3.46
CA THR A 113 -11.96 17.76 2.26
C THR A 113 -10.47 17.46 2.08
N SER A 114 -9.73 17.29 3.18
CA SER A 114 -8.30 17.01 3.13
C SER A 114 -8.01 15.56 2.70
N GLU A 115 -8.91 14.64 3.03
CA GLU A 115 -8.92 13.26 2.57
C GLU A 115 -9.28 13.19 1.07
N VAL A 116 -10.34 13.89 0.64
CA VAL A 116 -10.71 13.99 -0.78
C VAL A 116 -9.58 14.57 -1.63
N THR A 117 -8.88 15.58 -1.13
CA THR A 117 -7.71 16.16 -1.82
C THR A 117 -6.59 15.12 -1.96
N GLN A 118 -6.35 14.30 -0.93
CA GLN A 118 -5.37 13.22 -1.01
C GLN A 118 -5.75 12.15 -2.03
N VAL A 119 -7.04 11.80 -2.12
CA VAL A 119 -7.58 10.89 -3.14
C VAL A 119 -7.32 11.43 -4.55
N GLN A 120 -7.67 12.70 -4.80
CA GLN A 120 -7.46 13.36 -6.09
C GLN A 120 -5.98 13.36 -6.49
N ASN A 121 -5.08 13.66 -5.55
CA ASN A 121 -3.63 13.62 -5.78
C ASN A 121 -3.14 12.22 -6.14
N SER A 122 -3.64 11.18 -5.46
CA SER A 122 -3.31 9.79 -5.75
C SER A 122 -3.82 9.35 -7.13
N ILE A 123 -5.05 9.69 -7.49
CA ILE A 123 -5.62 9.44 -8.83
C ILE A 123 -4.75 10.12 -9.90
N MET A 124 -4.41 11.40 -9.71
CA MET A 124 -3.60 12.14 -10.68
C MET A 124 -2.20 11.53 -10.82
N THR A 125 -1.60 11.07 -9.72
CA THR A 125 -0.31 10.38 -9.75
C THR A 125 -0.41 9.07 -10.53
N ILE A 126 -1.45 8.26 -10.29
CA ILE A 126 -1.68 7.01 -11.02
C ILE A 126 -1.89 7.27 -12.52
N TYR A 127 -2.66 8.30 -12.88
CA TYR A 127 -2.89 8.70 -14.27
C TYR A 127 -1.59 9.02 -15.00
N HIS A 128 -0.66 9.75 -14.36
CA HIS A 128 0.64 10.07 -14.98
C HIS A 128 1.59 8.86 -15.07
N ILE A 129 1.47 7.89 -14.15
CA ILE A 129 2.27 6.65 -14.21
C ILE A 129 1.77 5.75 -15.36
N ASN A 130 0.47 5.79 -15.66
CA ASN A 130 -0.17 4.98 -16.70
C ASN A 130 -1.04 5.83 -17.65
N PRO A 131 -0.46 6.76 -18.44
CA PRO A 131 -1.22 7.70 -19.27
C PRO A 131 -1.98 7.03 -20.42
N LYS A 132 -1.68 5.76 -20.71
CA LYS A 132 -2.34 4.90 -21.70
C LYS A 132 -2.81 3.57 -21.10
N GLY A 133 -3.17 3.56 -19.81
CA GLY A 133 -3.69 2.35 -19.15
C GLY A 133 -4.67 1.65 -20.10
N LYS A 134 -4.39 0.39 -20.42
CA LYS A 134 -5.30 -0.51 -21.12
C LYS A 134 -6.55 -0.67 -20.25
N ILE A 135 -7.39 0.36 -20.20
CA ILE A 135 -8.79 0.25 -19.80
C ILE A 135 -9.42 -0.52 -20.95
N LYS A 136 -9.20 -1.84 -20.96
CA LYS A 136 -10.12 -2.73 -21.65
C LYS A 136 -11.36 -2.71 -20.78
N ALA A 137 -12.25 -1.74 -21.04
CA ALA A 137 -13.65 -1.90 -20.73
C ALA A 137 -14.06 -3.24 -21.36
N LYS A 138 -14.42 -4.20 -20.51
CA LYS A 138 -14.98 -5.46 -20.96
C LYS A 138 -16.47 -5.29 -21.06
#